data_AF-A0A2A2WIX6-F1
#
_entry.id   AF-A0A2A2WIX6-F1
#
_cell.length_a   1.000
_cell.length_b   1.000
_cell.length_c   1.000
_cell.angle_alpha   90.00
_cell.angle_beta   90.00
_cell.angle_gamma   90.00
#
_symmetry.space_group_name_H-M   'P 1'
#
loop_
_entity.id
_entity.type
_entity.pdbx_description
1 polymer ?
#
loop_
_entity_poly.entity_id
_entity_poly.type
_entity_poly.pdbx_seq_one_letter_code
_entity_poly.pdbx_strand_id
1 'polypeptide(L)'
;MVGAVVAIKGNVSGTEFAPSHFQTRDFAFYEIPFFHIQITPITRKNTTGAVQRQLRAKGWITVPRGKKPTQWHLVSLSRGPTATPAVAGLLSDQMQIQDSTNPFWVGWNSDHPNRASVLWPTVQQLAERELYVLIPELFQMARTLPGKDNAAEMTAAIDRWLIGQYVGLVKDLRDADRGVLADELLAEAIRDYPSSPELADLRSSGG
;
A
#
# COMPACT_ATOMS: atom_id res chain seq x y z
N MET A 1 -43.29 -1.69 -0.05
CA MET A 1 -42.27 -0.68 0.36
C MET A 1 -41.04 -1.30 1.05
N VAL A 2 -40.97 -2.62 1.28
CA VAL A 2 -39.79 -3.28 1.89
C VAL A 2 -38.68 -3.56 0.86
N GLY A 3 -39.04 -3.95 -0.38
CA GLY A 3 -38.06 -4.21 -1.44
C GLY A 3 -37.24 -2.99 -1.88
N ALA A 4 -37.80 -1.78 -1.80
CA ALA A 4 -37.08 -0.55 -2.15
C ALA A 4 -36.05 -0.13 -1.08
N VAL A 5 -36.31 -0.43 0.20
CA VAL A 5 -35.37 -0.16 1.30
C VAL A 5 -34.18 -1.13 1.26
N VAL A 6 -34.41 -2.39 0.88
CA VAL A 6 -33.33 -3.38 0.67
C VAL A 6 -32.47 -3.01 -0.54
N ALA A 7 -33.07 -2.53 -1.64
CA ALA A 7 -32.33 -2.14 -2.83
C ALA A 7 -31.40 -0.92 -2.63
N ILE A 8 -31.79 0.04 -1.79
CA ILE A 8 -31.03 1.30 -1.59
C ILE A 8 -30.09 1.24 -0.38
N LYS A 9 -30.49 0.60 0.73
CA LYS A 9 -29.66 0.51 1.96
C LYS A 9 -28.87 -0.79 2.10
N GLY A 10 -29.18 -1.82 1.31
CA GLY A 10 -28.52 -3.13 1.38
C GLY A 10 -27.36 -3.30 0.40
N ASN A 11 -27.13 -2.38 -0.54
CA ASN A 11 -25.99 -2.47 -1.46
C ASN A 11 -24.70 -2.12 -0.72
N VAL A 12 -23.78 -3.08 -0.73
CA VAL A 12 -22.41 -2.93 -0.24
C VAL A 12 -21.47 -3.07 -1.42
N SER A 13 -20.64 -2.06 -1.63
CA SER A 13 -19.64 -2.07 -2.68
C SER A 13 -18.33 -1.51 -2.16
N GLY A 14 -17.24 -1.75 -2.87
CA GLY A 14 -15.96 -1.19 -2.48
C GLY A 14 -14.86 -1.56 -3.44
N THR A 15 -13.67 -1.13 -3.09
CA THR A 15 -12.45 -1.40 -3.85
C THR A 15 -11.47 -2.14 -2.95
N GLU A 16 -10.76 -3.10 -3.53
CA GLU A 16 -9.69 -3.85 -2.90
C GLU A 16 -8.43 -3.75 -3.75
N PHE A 17 -7.28 -3.73 -3.08
CA PHE A 17 -5.96 -3.71 -3.70
C PHE A 17 -5.14 -4.92 -3.24
N ALA A 18 -4.47 -5.58 -4.18
CA ALA A 18 -3.56 -6.69 -3.90
C ALA A 18 -2.10 -6.23 -4.09
N PRO A 19 -1.34 -5.99 -3.01
CA PRO A 19 0.04 -5.52 -3.08
C PRO A 19 0.95 -6.44 -3.88
N SER A 20 0.85 -7.75 -3.66
CA SER A 20 1.69 -8.77 -4.33
C SER A 20 1.63 -8.76 -5.85
N HIS A 21 0.58 -8.21 -6.45
CA HIS A 21 0.40 -8.17 -7.89
C HIS A 21 0.14 -6.77 -8.44
N PHE A 22 0.07 -5.74 -7.57
CA PHE A 22 -0.48 -4.42 -7.87
C PHE A 22 -1.77 -4.53 -8.69
N GLN A 23 -2.74 -5.28 -8.17
CA GLN A 23 -4.05 -5.41 -8.81
C GLN A 23 -5.11 -4.69 -7.99
N THR A 24 -6.04 -4.05 -8.68
CA THR A 24 -7.20 -3.43 -8.05
C THR A 24 -8.44 -4.11 -8.58
N ARG A 25 -9.41 -4.36 -7.70
CA ARG A 25 -10.73 -4.86 -8.09
C ARG A 25 -11.80 -4.16 -7.30
N ASP A 26 -12.94 -3.98 -7.94
CA ASP A 26 -14.15 -3.56 -7.26
C ASP A 26 -14.95 -4.80 -6.87
N PHE A 27 -15.66 -4.72 -5.75
CA PHE A 27 -16.61 -5.72 -5.33
C PHE A 27 -17.98 -5.10 -5.06
N ALA A 28 -19.02 -5.91 -5.21
CA ALA A 28 -20.37 -5.54 -4.83
C ALA A 28 -21.20 -6.76 -4.41
N PHE A 29 -22.04 -6.59 -3.38
CA PHE A 29 -23.03 -7.55 -2.92
C PHE A 29 -24.19 -6.85 -2.21
N TYR A 30 -25.27 -7.58 -1.94
CA TYR A 30 -26.37 -7.13 -1.11
C TYR A 30 -26.36 -7.80 0.26
N GLU A 31 -26.66 -7.03 1.29
CA GLU A 31 -26.90 -7.48 2.66
C GLU A 31 -28.28 -7.01 3.18
N ILE A 32 -28.82 -7.71 4.18
CA ILE A 32 -29.99 -7.22 4.94
C ILE A 32 -29.52 -6.08 5.84
N PRO A 33 -30.09 -4.86 5.70
CA PRO A 33 -29.74 -3.74 6.58
C PRO A 33 -29.97 -4.08 8.06
N PHE A 34 -29.19 -3.47 8.96
CA PHE A 34 -29.16 -3.69 10.42
C PHE A 34 -28.59 -5.03 10.91
N PHE A 35 -28.81 -6.14 10.18
CA PHE A 35 -28.28 -7.45 10.57
C PHE A 35 -26.96 -7.80 9.89
N HIS A 36 -26.55 -7.04 8.86
CA HIS A 36 -25.32 -7.27 8.09
C HIS A 36 -25.18 -8.70 7.54
N ILE A 37 -26.32 -9.33 7.23
CA ILE A 37 -26.37 -10.68 6.67
C ILE A 37 -26.27 -10.56 5.15
N GLN A 38 -25.18 -11.07 4.58
CA GLN A 38 -25.00 -11.15 3.13
C GLN A 38 -26.04 -12.08 2.49
N ILE A 39 -26.75 -11.60 1.46
CA ILE A 39 -27.82 -12.34 0.76
C ILE A 39 -27.49 -12.66 -0.70
N THR A 40 -26.51 -11.98 -1.30
CA THR A 40 -26.02 -12.32 -2.64
C THR A 40 -24.54 -12.71 -2.60
N PRO A 41 -24.07 -13.52 -3.56
CA PRO A 41 -22.64 -13.71 -3.75
C PRO A 41 -21.92 -12.37 -3.98
N ILE A 42 -20.64 -12.30 -3.61
CA ILE A 42 -19.79 -11.14 -3.90
C ILE A 42 -19.37 -11.19 -5.36
N THR A 43 -19.84 -10.23 -6.13
CA THR A 43 -19.36 -10.00 -7.50
C THR A 43 -18.06 -9.21 -7.43
N ARG A 44 -17.10 -9.52 -8.30
CA ARG A 44 -15.79 -8.85 -8.35
C ARG A 44 -15.40 -8.53 -9.79
N LYS A 45 -14.89 -7.32 -10.02
CA LYS A 45 -14.44 -6.85 -11.34
C LYS A 45 -13.05 -6.24 -11.21
N ASN A 46 -12.10 -6.72 -12.01
CA ASN A 46 -10.75 -6.13 -12.03
C ASN A 46 -10.79 -4.73 -12.65
N THR A 47 -10.20 -3.78 -11.94
CA THR A 47 -10.17 -2.34 -12.29
C THR A 47 -8.75 -1.76 -12.25
N THR A 48 -7.73 -2.62 -12.26
CA THR A 48 -6.29 -2.26 -12.28
C THR A 48 -5.98 -1.13 -13.26
N GLY A 49 -5.43 -0.03 -12.75
CA GLY A 49 -5.15 1.21 -13.49
C GLY A 49 -3.88 1.19 -14.35
N ALA A 50 -3.62 2.32 -15.02
CA ALA A 50 -2.52 2.45 -15.97
C ALA A 50 -1.13 2.37 -15.31
N VAL A 51 -0.96 3.02 -14.15
CA VAL A 51 0.28 2.96 -13.36
C VAL A 51 0.60 1.51 -13.04
N GLN A 52 -0.33 0.79 -12.39
CA GLN A 52 -0.13 -0.61 -12.04
C GLN A 52 0.21 -1.49 -13.25
N ARG A 53 -0.46 -1.29 -14.39
CA ARG A 53 -0.14 -2.02 -15.63
C ARG A 53 1.28 -1.74 -16.10
N GLN A 54 1.73 -0.49 -16.04
CA GLN A 54 3.10 -0.11 -16.40
C GLN A 54 4.13 -0.76 -15.47
N LEU A 55 3.91 -0.72 -14.15
CA LEU A 55 4.83 -1.31 -13.16
C LEU A 55 5.07 -2.80 -13.43
N ARG A 56 3.98 -3.54 -13.67
CA ARG A 56 4.02 -4.96 -14.00
C ARG A 56 4.75 -5.23 -15.31
N ALA A 57 4.50 -4.41 -16.34
CA ALA A 57 5.12 -4.56 -17.64
C ALA A 57 6.62 -4.25 -17.63
N LYS A 58 7.04 -3.29 -16.80
CA LYS A 58 8.45 -2.87 -16.66
C LYS A 58 9.25 -3.73 -15.68
N GLY A 59 8.59 -4.54 -14.86
CA GLY A 59 9.26 -5.36 -13.85
C GLY A 59 9.79 -4.56 -12.66
N TRP A 60 9.24 -3.36 -12.40
CA TRP A 60 9.57 -2.57 -11.20
C TRP A 60 8.87 -3.06 -9.93
N ILE A 61 8.11 -4.15 -10.02
CA ILE A 61 7.52 -4.85 -8.89
C ILE A 61 7.68 -6.35 -9.11
N THR A 62 7.79 -7.09 -8.02
CA THR A 62 7.93 -8.54 -8.06
C THR A 62 6.55 -9.19 -8.03
N VAL A 63 6.14 -9.77 -9.15
CA VAL A 63 4.84 -10.48 -9.25
C VAL A 63 5.06 -11.99 -9.27
N PRO A 64 4.47 -12.76 -8.33
CA PRO A 64 4.56 -14.22 -8.35
C PRO A 64 4.02 -14.83 -9.65
N ARG A 65 4.88 -15.54 -10.41
CA ARG A 65 4.47 -16.15 -11.68
C ARG A 65 3.48 -17.28 -11.46
N GLY A 66 2.43 -17.32 -12.28
CA GLY A 66 1.43 -18.40 -12.30
C GLY A 66 0.53 -18.48 -11.07
N LYS A 67 0.69 -17.58 -10.09
CA LYS A 67 -0.15 -17.49 -8.89
C LYS A 67 -1.13 -16.34 -9.02
N LYS A 68 -2.29 -16.48 -8.39
CA LYS A 68 -3.27 -15.39 -8.23
C LYS A 68 -3.03 -14.68 -6.89
N PRO A 69 -3.39 -13.40 -6.76
CA PRO A 69 -3.31 -12.73 -5.47
C PRO A 69 -4.27 -13.37 -4.46
N THR A 70 -3.71 -13.76 -3.32
CA THR A 70 -4.44 -14.36 -2.19
C THR A 70 -4.89 -13.31 -1.18
N GLN A 71 -4.05 -12.30 -0.95
CA GLN A 71 -4.33 -11.19 -0.04
C GLN A 71 -4.84 -9.97 -0.80
N TRP A 72 -5.91 -9.38 -0.25
CA TRP A 72 -6.60 -8.20 -0.80
C TRP A 72 -6.89 -7.25 0.36
N HIS A 73 -6.30 -6.06 0.29
CA HIS A 73 -6.47 -5.02 1.30
C HIS A 73 -7.61 -4.10 0.87
N LEU A 74 -8.52 -3.81 1.80
CA LEU A 74 -9.64 -2.91 1.54
C LEU A 74 -9.11 -1.49 1.29
N VAL A 75 -9.56 -0.87 0.20
CA VAL A 75 -9.24 0.52 -0.18
C VAL A 75 -10.38 1.44 0.24
N SER A 76 -11.61 1.03 -0.05
CA SER A 76 -12.81 1.76 0.32
C SER A 76 -13.98 0.79 0.44
N LEU A 77 -14.93 1.13 1.31
CA LEU A 77 -16.18 0.41 1.49
C LEU A 77 -17.33 1.42 1.50
N SER A 78 -18.32 1.20 0.66
CA SER A 78 -19.58 1.92 0.65
C SER A 78 -20.70 1.00 1.12
N ARG A 79 -21.49 1.46 2.10
CA ARG A 79 -22.74 0.84 2.51
C ARG A 79 -23.86 1.86 2.37
N GLY A 80 -24.68 1.71 1.32
CA GLY A 80 -25.64 2.73 0.94
C GLY A 80 -24.96 4.10 0.71
N PRO A 81 -25.37 5.18 1.39
CA PRO A 81 -24.76 6.51 1.23
C PRO A 81 -23.45 6.70 2.01
N THR A 82 -23.05 5.74 2.84
CA THR A 82 -21.88 5.89 3.72
C THR A 82 -20.66 5.28 3.06
N ALA A 83 -19.67 6.11 2.73
CA ALA A 83 -18.35 5.67 2.29
C ALA A 83 -17.37 5.72 3.46
N THR A 84 -16.64 4.62 3.68
CA THR A 84 -15.60 4.47 4.68
C THR A 84 -14.28 4.19 3.96
N PRO A 85 -13.28 5.10 4.05
CA PRO A 85 -11.95 4.84 3.53
C PRO A 85 -11.22 3.81 4.39
N ALA A 86 -10.25 3.11 3.80
CA ALA A 86 -9.35 2.21 4.50
C ALA A 86 -7.89 2.60 4.20
N VAL A 87 -6.94 2.10 5.00
CA VAL A 87 -5.54 2.59 4.95
C VAL A 87 -4.87 2.33 3.60
N ALA A 88 -5.22 1.23 2.91
CA ALA A 88 -4.73 0.96 1.54
C ALA A 88 -5.22 1.99 0.50
N GLY A 89 -6.21 2.81 0.86
CA GLY A 89 -6.63 3.98 0.12
C GLY A 89 -5.51 5.00 -0.08
N LEU A 90 -4.59 5.15 0.88
CA LEU A 90 -3.46 6.08 0.76
C LEU A 90 -2.62 5.81 -0.50
N LEU A 91 -2.33 4.53 -0.79
CA LEU A 91 -1.60 4.16 -2.00
C LEU A 91 -2.48 4.28 -3.26
N SER A 92 -3.75 3.88 -3.16
CA SER A 92 -4.66 3.91 -4.30
C SER A 92 -4.92 5.34 -4.79
N ASP A 93 -5.15 6.27 -3.88
CA ASP A 93 -5.38 7.69 -4.18
C ASP A 93 -4.13 8.31 -4.82
N GLN A 94 -2.95 7.97 -4.29
CA GLN A 94 -1.69 8.45 -4.83
C GLN A 94 -1.41 7.95 -6.26
N MET A 95 -1.74 6.69 -6.57
CA MET A 95 -1.62 6.15 -7.93
C MET A 95 -2.64 6.76 -8.91
N GLN A 96 -3.71 7.36 -8.40
CA GLN A 96 -4.75 8.02 -9.21
C GLN A 96 -4.46 9.50 -9.51
N ILE A 97 -3.37 10.06 -8.97
CA ILE A 97 -2.97 11.44 -9.30
C ILE A 97 -2.79 11.60 -10.80
N GLN A 98 -3.38 12.67 -11.33
CA GLN A 98 -3.32 13.05 -12.73
C GLN A 98 -2.49 14.33 -12.90
N ASP A 99 -1.78 14.42 -14.01
CA ASP A 99 -1.24 15.66 -14.54
C ASP A 99 -1.99 15.98 -15.84
N SER A 100 -2.79 17.04 -15.79
CA SER A 100 -3.79 17.35 -16.81
C SER A 100 -4.73 16.17 -17.06
N THR A 101 -4.58 15.45 -18.18
CA THR A 101 -5.41 14.29 -18.57
C THR A 101 -4.70 12.95 -18.42
N ASN A 102 -3.42 12.94 -18.06
CA ASN A 102 -2.61 11.73 -18.01
C ASN A 102 -2.33 11.31 -16.57
N PRO A 103 -2.21 10.00 -16.27
CA PRO A 103 -1.76 9.55 -14.96
C PRO A 103 -0.34 10.07 -14.68
N PHE A 104 -0.17 10.89 -13.64
CA PHE A 104 1.09 11.58 -13.31
C PHE A 104 2.24 10.59 -13.22
N TRP A 105 2.04 9.50 -12.45
CA TRP A 105 3.08 8.50 -12.23
C TRP A 105 3.48 7.73 -13.49
N VAL A 106 2.63 7.64 -14.52
CA VAL A 106 3.04 7.02 -15.79
C VAL A 106 4.10 7.89 -16.49
N GLY A 107 3.91 9.21 -16.49
CA GLY A 107 4.86 10.18 -17.03
C GLY A 107 6.14 10.18 -16.19
N TRP A 108 6.01 10.39 -14.88
CA TRP A 108 7.15 10.43 -13.95
C TRP A 108 8.02 9.16 -14.06
N ASN A 109 7.40 7.98 -14.13
CA ASN A 109 8.12 6.72 -14.30
C ASN A 109 8.91 6.63 -15.62
N SER A 110 8.37 7.23 -16.68
CA SER A 110 9.02 7.25 -17.99
C SER A 110 10.22 8.20 -17.99
N ASP A 111 10.12 9.31 -17.25
CA ASP A 111 11.19 10.31 -17.12
C ASP A 111 12.26 9.91 -16.09
N HIS A 112 11.89 9.06 -15.12
CA HIS A 112 12.75 8.64 -14.02
C HIS A 112 12.81 7.11 -13.83
N PRO A 113 13.21 6.33 -14.86
CA PRO A 113 13.19 4.87 -14.78
C PRO A 113 14.12 4.27 -13.71
N ASN A 114 15.27 4.90 -13.42
CA ASN A 114 16.20 4.40 -12.40
C ASN A 114 15.63 4.64 -11.00
N ARG A 115 15.07 5.82 -10.72
CA ARG A 115 14.38 6.09 -9.44
C ARG A 115 13.12 5.25 -9.29
N ALA A 116 12.36 5.04 -10.36
CA ALA A 116 11.19 4.16 -10.36
C ALA A 116 11.56 2.72 -9.97
N SER A 117 12.72 2.23 -10.43
CA SER A 117 13.22 0.90 -10.07
C SER A 117 13.55 0.72 -8.59
N VAL A 118 13.65 1.81 -7.83
CA VAL A 118 13.86 1.82 -6.37
C VAL A 118 12.54 2.10 -5.63
N LEU A 119 11.78 3.10 -6.09
CA LEU A 119 10.54 3.54 -5.45
C LEU A 119 9.51 2.41 -5.39
N TRP A 120 9.20 1.77 -6.52
CA TRP A 120 8.06 0.85 -6.59
C TRP A 120 8.27 -0.47 -5.85
N PRO A 121 9.46 -1.10 -5.85
CA PRO A 121 9.71 -2.24 -4.98
C PRO A 121 9.55 -1.88 -3.51
N THR A 122 10.01 -0.70 -3.10
CA THR A 122 9.87 -0.22 -1.72
C THR A 122 8.39 -0.02 -1.36
N VAL A 123 7.62 0.64 -2.24
CA VAL A 123 6.17 0.82 -2.07
C VAL A 123 5.45 -0.53 -2.01
N GLN A 124 5.84 -1.50 -2.85
CA GLN A 124 5.29 -2.85 -2.81
C GLN A 124 5.53 -3.51 -1.45
N GLN A 125 6.78 -3.48 -0.97
CA GLN A 125 7.17 -4.10 0.29
C GLN A 125 6.40 -3.51 1.47
N LEU A 126 6.28 -2.18 1.55
CA LEU A 126 5.49 -1.53 2.61
C LEU A 126 4.00 -1.88 2.51
N ALA A 127 3.45 -1.94 1.30
CA ALA A 127 2.05 -2.31 1.11
C ALA A 127 1.77 -3.78 1.47
N GLU A 128 2.71 -4.69 1.19
CA GLU A 128 2.64 -6.11 1.60
C GLU A 128 2.69 -6.29 3.12
N ARG A 129 3.38 -5.39 3.83
CA ARG A 129 3.44 -5.35 5.30
C ARG A 129 2.36 -4.47 5.95
N GLU A 130 1.40 -3.99 5.16
CA GLU A 130 0.34 -3.07 5.59
C GLU A 130 0.84 -1.74 6.20
N LEU A 131 2.11 -1.36 5.97
CA LEU A 131 2.74 -0.11 6.40
C LEU A 131 2.37 1.08 5.49
N TYR A 132 1.10 1.16 5.10
CA TYR A 132 0.58 2.17 4.18
C TYR A 132 0.76 3.61 4.66
N VAL A 133 0.80 3.81 5.98
CA VAL A 133 1.02 5.14 6.59
C VAL A 133 2.38 5.74 6.22
N LEU A 134 3.36 4.92 5.84
CA LEU A 134 4.71 5.36 5.45
C LEU A 134 4.81 5.69 3.94
N ILE A 135 3.87 5.22 3.13
CA ILE A 135 3.93 5.35 1.67
C ILE A 135 3.84 6.80 1.15
N PRO A 136 2.99 7.69 1.70
CA PRO A 136 2.88 9.06 1.21
C PRO A 136 4.21 9.82 1.17
N GLU A 137 5.06 9.64 2.19
CA GLU A 137 6.36 10.32 2.25
C GLU A 137 7.32 9.78 1.18
N LEU A 138 7.30 8.49 0.85
CA LEU A 138 8.12 7.96 -0.26
C LEU A 138 7.80 8.66 -1.58
N PHE A 139 6.51 8.92 -1.83
CA PHE A 139 6.08 9.64 -3.02
C PHE A 139 6.41 11.12 -2.97
N GLN A 140 6.37 11.74 -1.79
CA GLN A 140 6.85 13.11 -1.61
C GLN A 140 8.34 13.20 -1.93
N MET A 141 9.16 12.31 -1.36
CA MET A 141 10.59 12.23 -1.64
C MET A 141 10.86 12.01 -3.13
N ALA A 142 10.13 11.12 -3.80
CA ALA A 142 10.26 10.90 -5.24
C ALA A 142 10.04 12.18 -6.07
N ARG A 143 9.14 13.06 -5.61
CA ARG A 143 8.81 14.32 -6.28
C ARG A 143 9.77 15.46 -5.96
N THR A 144 10.34 15.47 -4.75
CA THR A 144 11.12 16.62 -4.25
C THR A 144 12.62 16.36 -4.24
N LEU A 145 13.08 15.11 -4.34
CA LEU A 145 14.50 14.77 -4.34
C LEU A 145 15.18 15.45 -5.54
N PRO A 146 16.10 16.41 -5.31
CA PRO A 146 16.75 17.13 -6.39
C PRO A 146 17.67 16.21 -7.19
N GLY A 147 18.16 16.70 -8.33
CA GLY A 147 19.10 15.94 -9.17
C GLY A 147 18.41 15.18 -10.31
N LYS A 148 19.21 14.38 -11.01
CA LYS A 148 18.79 13.59 -12.18
C LYS A 148 18.25 12.22 -11.75
N ASP A 149 17.75 11.46 -12.71
CA ASP A 149 17.35 10.07 -12.51
C ASP A 149 18.54 9.20 -12.06
N ASN A 150 18.68 9.01 -10.74
CA ASN A 150 19.76 8.29 -10.08
C ASN A 150 19.17 7.35 -9.02
N ALA A 151 19.35 6.04 -9.21
CA ALA A 151 18.85 5.03 -8.28
C ALA A 151 19.57 5.10 -6.92
N ALA A 152 20.89 5.28 -6.89
CA ALA A 152 21.67 5.25 -5.65
C ALA A 152 21.31 6.40 -4.70
N GLU A 153 21.08 7.60 -5.24
CA GLU A 153 20.60 8.75 -4.46
C GLU A 153 19.21 8.50 -3.89
N MET A 154 18.31 7.91 -4.69
CA MET A 154 16.96 7.55 -4.24
C MET A 154 16.99 6.49 -3.15
N THR A 155 17.79 5.43 -3.32
CA THR A 155 18.02 4.38 -2.31
C THR A 155 18.52 4.99 -1.01
N ALA A 156 19.61 5.77 -1.05
CA ALA A 156 20.18 6.36 0.15
C ALA A 156 19.20 7.30 0.89
N ALA A 157 18.38 8.04 0.15
CA ALA A 157 17.34 8.88 0.74
C ALA A 157 16.26 8.05 1.43
N ILE A 158 15.67 7.09 0.70
CA ILE A 158 14.61 6.20 1.20
C ILE A 158 15.09 5.40 2.41
N ASP A 159 16.26 4.78 2.32
CA ASP A 159 16.80 3.92 3.37
C ASP A 159 17.00 4.70 4.67
N ARG A 160 17.61 5.88 4.59
CA ARG A 160 17.79 6.76 5.76
C ARG A 160 16.47 7.08 6.42
N TRP A 161 15.45 7.42 5.62
CA TRP A 161 14.15 7.76 6.14
C TRP A 161 13.45 6.54 6.78
N LEU A 162 13.43 5.40 6.08
CA LEU A 162 12.80 4.17 6.56
C LEU A 162 13.45 3.61 7.81
N ILE A 163 14.79 3.59 7.90
CA ILE A 163 15.50 3.18 9.12
C ILE A 163 15.03 4.02 10.30
N GLY A 164 14.92 5.35 10.13
CA GLY A 164 14.40 6.24 11.16
C GLY A 164 12.96 5.90 11.58
N GLN A 165 12.08 5.61 10.62
CA GLN A 165 10.69 5.20 10.91
C GLN A 165 10.62 3.86 11.65
N TYR A 166 11.41 2.87 11.24
CA TYR A 166 11.46 1.57 11.93
C TYR A 166 11.96 1.72 13.37
N VAL A 167 13.02 2.51 13.59
CA VAL A 167 13.54 2.77 14.95
C VAL A 167 12.46 3.43 15.82
N GLY A 168 11.74 4.42 15.29
CA GLY A 168 10.64 5.07 16.00
C GLY A 168 9.51 4.10 16.35
N LEU A 169 8.99 3.38 15.35
CA LEU A 169 7.88 2.43 15.54
C LEU A 169 8.21 1.32 16.53
N VAL A 170 9.42 0.76 16.49
CA VAL A 170 9.85 -0.28 17.43
C VAL A 170 9.88 0.25 18.87
N LYS A 171 10.35 1.49 19.08
CA LYS A 171 10.33 2.14 20.39
C LYS A 171 8.90 2.39 20.88
N ASP A 172 8.05 2.97 20.03
CA ASP A 172 6.66 3.25 20.37
C ASP A 172 5.90 1.95 20.73
N LEU A 173 6.16 0.85 20.01
CA LEU A 173 5.59 -0.46 20.32
C LEU A 173 6.08 -1.01 21.65
N ARG A 174 7.36 -0.84 21.99
CA ARG A 174 7.90 -1.25 23.30
C ARG A 174 7.28 -0.43 24.44
N ASP A 175 7.20 0.88 24.26
CA ASP A 175 6.59 1.80 25.23
C ASP A 175 5.08 1.53 25.43
N ALA A 176 4.42 0.95 24.43
CA ALA A 176 3.02 0.52 24.48
C ALA A 176 2.83 -0.94 24.96
N ASP A 177 3.85 -1.57 25.55
CA ASP A 177 3.84 -2.96 26.01
C ASP A 177 3.48 -3.97 24.88
N ARG A 178 3.93 -3.69 23.65
CA ARG A 178 3.76 -4.55 22.45
C ARG A 178 5.08 -5.19 22.03
N GLY A 179 5.85 -5.70 22.99
CA GLY A 179 7.22 -6.22 22.77
C GLY A 179 7.35 -7.26 21.64
N VAL A 180 6.43 -8.23 21.56
CA VAL A 180 6.45 -9.25 20.49
C VAL A 180 6.36 -8.63 19.11
N LEU A 181 5.43 -7.69 18.91
CA LEU A 181 5.28 -6.99 17.62
C LEU A 181 6.47 -6.08 17.33
N ALA A 182 7.04 -5.46 18.36
CA ALA A 182 8.25 -4.65 18.24
C ALA A 182 9.44 -5.51 17.75
N ASP A 183 9.60 -6.72 18.29
CA ASP A 183 10.69 -7.61 17.92
C ASP A 183 10.50 -8.23 16.53
N GLU A 184 9.26 -8.55 16.15
CA GLU A 184 8.92 -8.96 14.78
C GLU A 184 9.26 -7.85 13.78
N LEU A 185 8.83 -6.61 14.04
CA LEU A 185 9.11 -5.44 13.20
C LEU A 185 10.62 -5.16 13.12
N LEU A 186 11.34 -5.25 14.24
CA LEU A 186 12.79 -5.07 14.29
C LEU A 186 13.52 -6.15 13.47
N ALA A 187 13.08 -7.41 13.56
CA ALA A 187 13.67 -8.50 12.78
C ALA A 187 13.47 -8.30 11.27
N GLU A 188 12.33 -7.77 10.85
CA GLU A 188 12.09 -7.38 9.46
C GLU A 188 13.01 -6.22 9.04
N ALA A 189 13.09 -5.15 9.83
CA ALA A 189 13.92 -4.00 9.54
C ALA A 189 15.41 -4.37 9.42
N ILE A 190 15.92 -5.24 10.31
CA ILE A 190 17.32 -5.73 10.24
C ILE A 190 17.56 -6.58 9.00
N ARG A 191 16.57 -7.34 8.55
CA ARG A 191 16.69 -8.13 7.32
C ARG A 191 16.84 -7.23 6.10
N ASP A 192 16.14 -6.10 6.08
CA ASP A 192 16.20 -5.13 4.99
C ASP A 192 17.45 -4.23 5.06
N TYR A 193 17.87 -3.87 6.29
CA TYR A 193 18.98 -2.94 6.55
C TYR A 193 20.02 -3.56 7.50
N PRO A 194 20.69 -4.65 7.11
CA PRO A 194 21.59 -5.41 7.99
C PRO A 194 22.82 -4.62 8.44
N SER A 195 23.20 -3.57 7.72
CA SER A 195 24.34 -2.71 8.02
C SER A 195 23.97 -1.45 8.80
N SER A 196 22.71 -1.25 9.21
CA SER A 196 22.31 -0.09 10.02
C SER A 196 22.81 -0.24 11.46
N PRO A 197 23.67 0.68 11.95
CA PRO A 197 24.05 0.71 13.35
C PRO A 197 22.85 0.97 14.28
N GLU A 198 21.91 1.83 13.86
CA GLU A 198 20.75 2.21 14.66
C GLU A 198 19.84 1.02 15.00
N LEU A 199 19.61 0.14 14.02
CA LEU A 199 18.83 -1.09 14.23
C LEU A 199 19.62 -2.13 15.04
N ALA A 200 20.94 -2.19 14.87
CA ALA A 200 21.80 -3.08 15.65
C ALA A 200 21.82 -2.70 17.14
N ASP A 201 21.88 -1.40 17.44
CA ASP A 201 21.81 -0.86 18.80
C ASP A 201 20.43 -1.08 19.43
N LEU A 202 19.37 -0.99 18.65
CA LEU A 202 18.01 -1.23 19.14
C LEU A 202 17.78 -2.70 19.51
N ARG A 203 18.47 -3.63 18.85
CA ARG A 203 18.47 -5.06 19.17
C ARG A 203 19.25 -5.36 20.45
N SER A 204 20.37 -4.67 20.69
CA SER A 204 21.19 -4.90 21.89
C SER A 204 20.61 -4.27 23.16
N SER A 205 19.79 -3.22 23.02
CA SER A 205 19.13 -2.52 24.13
C SER A 205 17.77 -3.11 24.55
N GLY A 206 17.21 -4.04 23.78
CA GLY A 206 15.91 -4.67 24.03
C GLY A 206 15.97 -6.03 24.73
N GLY A 207 17.07 -6.37 25.40
CA GLY A 207 17.24 -7.59 26.20
C GLY A 207 16.97 -7.38 27.68
#